data_AF-A0A7S2ET49-F1
#
_entry.id   AF-A0A7S2ET49-F1
#
_cell.length_a   1.000
_cell.length_b   1.000
_cell.length_c   1.000
_cell.angle_alpha   90.00
_cell.angle_beta   90.00
_cell.angle_gamma   90.00
#
_symmetry.space_group_name_H-M   'P 1'
#
loop_
_entity.id
_entity.type
_entity.pdbx_description
1 polymer ?
#
loop_
_entity_poly.entity_id
_entity_poly.type
_entity_poly.pdbx_seq_one_letter_code
_entity_poly.pdbx_strand_id
1 'polypeptide(L)'
;HGFLTQSKLMSMRNGLSIEGVKYKAMGVHLESNNTQDKRRKVGRKKVAGGGTNHWLRVTCTEGKNRQIRRVMQYLGLNVTRLIRISYGDYDLNTIPPGMAIEVPIKPVECQKKHGRFTLSKKKGNKNARQKSSSQEDVAPPVEWIRH
;
A
#
# COMPACT_ATOMS: atom_id res chain seq x y z
N HIS A 1 -19.73 4.66 -9.49
CA HIS A 1 -18.55 5.14 -8.73
C HIS A 1 -18.88 5.18 -7.25
N GLY A 2 -18.03 4.62 -6.39
CA GLY A 2 -18.23 4.62 -4.94
C GLY A 2 -17.22 5.52 -4.24
N PHE A 3 -17.66 6.35 -3.30
CA PHE A 3 -16.76 7.19 -2.52
C PHE A 3 -16.01 6.37 -1.46
N LEU A 4 -14.72 6.68 -1.31
CA LEU A 4 -13.91 6.15 -0.22
C LEU A 4 -14.28 6.87 1.08
N THR A 5 -14.83 6.12 2.04
CA THR A 5 -15.18 6.64 3.36
C THR A 5 -14.30 6.00 4.43
N GLN A 6 -14.13 6.70 5.54
CA GLN A 6 -13.31 6.20 6.65
C GLN A 6 -13.80 4.84 7.18
N SER A 7 -15.11 4.60 7.20
CA SER A 7 -15.69 3.32 7.65
C SER A 7 -15.25 2.14 6.76
N LYS A 8 -15.18 2.33 5.43
CA LYS A 8 -14.69 1.31 4.49
C LYS A 8 -13.21 0.99 4.74
N LEU A 9 -12.39 2.01 5.00
CA LEU A 9 -10.98 1.83 5.35
C LEU A 9 -10.81 1.04 6.65
N MET A 10 -11.62 1.34 7.66
CA MET A 10 -11.58 0.64 8.95
C MET A 10 -12.01 -0.83 8.81
N SER A 11 -13.01 -1.11 7.98
CA SER A 11 -13.48 -2.48 7.73
C SER A 11 -12.36 -3.36 7.14
N MET A 12 -11.57 -2.84 6.21
CA MET A 12 -10.41 -3.56 5.67
C MET A 12 -9.29 -3.78 6.69
N ARG A 13 -9.07 -2.80 7.57
CA ARG A 13 -8.04 -2.88 8.63
C ARG A 13 -8.41 -3.87 9.73
N ASN A 14 -9.70 -4.07 9.99
CA ASN A 14 -10.17 -5.02 11.00
C ASN A 14 -10.30 -6.46 10.46
N GLY A 15 -10.36 -6.63 9.14
CA GLY A 15 -10.70 -7.90 8.49
C GLY A 15 -12.20 -8.03 8.27
N LEU A 16 -12.60 -8.89 7.33
CA LEU A 16 -13.98 -9.00 6.88
C LEU A 16 -14.29 -10.42 6.38
N SER A 17 -15.56 -10.81 6.44
CA SER A 17 -16.04 -12.09 5.86
C SER A 17 -16.95 -11.80 4.68
N ILE A 18 -16.67 -12.41 3.52
CA ILE A 18 -17.48 -12.27 2.30
C ILE A 18 -17.79 -13.68 1.81
N GLU A 19 -19.07 -13.99 1.56
CA GLU A 19 -19.50 -15.28 0.97
C GLU A 19 -18.91 -16.50 1.71
N GLY A 20 -18.92 -16.46 3.06
CA GLY A 20 -18.35 -17.53 3.89
C GLY A 20 -16.81 -17.55 3.98
N VAL A 21 -16.10 -16.71 3.21
CA VAL A 21 -14.64 -16.60 3.24
C VAL A 21 -14.21 -15.48 4.18
N LYS A 22 -13.46 -15.82 5.23
CA LYS A 22 -12.87 -14.86 6.17
C LYS A 22 -11.55 -14.31 5.66
N TYR A 23 -11.45 -13.00 5.48
CA TYR A 23 -10.22 -12.29 5.13
C TYR A 23 -9.60 -11.66 6.38
N LYS A 24 -8.28 -11.74 6.49
CA LYS A 24 -7.52 -11.14 7.58
C LYS A 24 -7.46 -9.61 7.43
N ALA A 25 -7.07 -8.95 8.52
CA ALA A 25 -6.74 -7.54 8.52
C ALA A 25 -5.71 -7.20 7.43
N MET A 26 -6.00 -6.14 6.67
CA MET A 26 -5.10 -5.61 5.65
C MET A 26 -4.59 -4.23 6.04
N GLY A 27 -3.31 -3.96 5.79
CA GLY A 27 -2.75 -2.63 5.98
C GLY A 27 -3.20 -1.73 4.82
N VAL A 28 -4.12 -0.81 5.08
CA VAL A 28 -4.60 0.12 4.04
C VAL A 28 -4.17 1.53 4.36
N HIS A 29 -3.44 2.13 3.42
CA HIS A 29 -3.01 3.52 3.46
C HIS A 29 -3.53 4.26 2.23
N LEU A 30 -4.15 5.42 2.46
CA LEU A 30 -4.56 6.31 1.38
C LEU A 30 -3.35 7.13 0.95
N GLU A 31 -2.95 7.01 -0.31
CA GLU A 31 -1.98 7.93 -0.88
C GLU A 31 -2.71 9.23 -1.23
N SER A 32 -2.30 10.32 -0.60
CA SER A 32 -2.80 11.64 -0.96
C SER A 32 -2.14 12.03 -2.27
N ASN A 33 -2.88 11.97 -3.38
CA ASN A 33 -2.53 12.78 -4.54
C ASN A 33 -2.66 14.25 -4.17
N ASN A 34 -1.69 15.02 -4.65
CA ASN A 34 -1.38 16.33 -4.10
C ASN A 34 -2.43 17.40 -4.45
N THR A 35 -2.48 18.36 -3.53
CA THR A 35 -2.54 19.80 -3.69
C THR A 35 -3.83 20.59 -3.47
N GLN A 36 -4.97 20.39 -4.12
CA GLN A 36 -6.00 21.47 -4.07
C GLN A 36 -7.43 21.09 -3.66
N ASP A 37 -7.67 19.84 -3.26
CA ASP A 37 -9.02 19.37 -2.92
C ASP A 37 -9.08 18.63 -1.58
N LYS A 38 -8.38 19.17 -0.57
CA LYS A 38 -8.24 18.51 0.74
C LYS A 38 -9.48 18.58 1.63
N ARG A 39 -10.56 19.29 1.26
CA ARG A 39 -11.71 19.53 2.17
C ARG A 39 -13.07 19.73 1.51
N ARG A 40 -13.45 19.00 0.46
CA ARG A 40 -14.87 18.98 0.03
C ARG A 40 -15.71 18.13 0.98
N LYS A 41 -16.63 18.78 1.71
CA LYS A 41 -17.75 18.10 2.37
C LYS A 41 -18.80 17.79 1.29
N VAL A 42 -19.09 16.52 1.03
CA VAL A 42 -20.30 16.12 0.31
C VAL A 42 -21.36 15.85 1.38
N GLY A 43 -22.25 16.82 1.59
CA GLY A 43 -23.20 16.80 2.72
C GLY A 43 -22.50 16.84 4.09
N ARG A 44 -22.92 15.98 5.01
CA ARG A 44 -22.40 15.93 6.41
C ARG A 44 -21.19 15.00 6.60
N LYS A 45 -20.77 14.25 5.58
CA LYS A 45 -19.77 13.17 5.69
C LYS A 45 -18.41 13.63 5.15
N LYS A 46 -17.34 13.42 5.94
CA LYS A 46 -15.96 13.65 5.48
C LYS A 46 -15.60 12.60 4.43
N VAL A 47 -15.32 13.04 3.20
CA VAL A 47 -14.81 12.20 2.11
C VAL A 47 -13.32 12.51 1.96
N ALA A 48 -12.49 11.48 1.79
CA ALA A 48 -11.06 11.68 1.62
C ALA A 48 -10.76 11.93 0.13
N GLY A 49 -10.30 13.13 -0.23
CA GLY A 49 -9.87 13.53 -1.59
C GLY A 49 -11.01 13.76 -2.57
N GLY A 50 -11.12 14.96 -3.16
CA GLY A 50 -12.24 15.34 -4.03
C GLY A 50 -12.19 14.85 -5.49
N GLY A 51 -11.42 13.81 -5.79
CA GLY A 51 -11.52 13.04 -7.04
C GLY A 51 -12.34 11.75 -6.86
N THR A 52 -12.93 11.23 -7.93
CA THR A 52 -13.59 9.90 -7.94
C THR A 52 -12.61 8.72 -7.88
N ASN A 53 -11.32 8.97 -8.15
CA ASN A 53 -10.25 7.98 -8.16
C ASN A 53 -9.21 8.25 -7.07
N HIS A 54 -8.89 7.22 -6.30
CA HIS A 54 -7.92 7.28 -5.20
C HIS A 54 -6.86 6.19 -5.36
N TRP A 55 -5.62 6.55 -5.07
CA TRP A 55 -4.52 5.61 -4.97
C TRP A 55 -4.47 5.03 -3.56
N LEU A 56 -4.54 3.71 -3.46
CA LEU A 56 -4.49 2.99 -2.20
C LEU A 56 -3.25 2.10 -2.18
N ARG A 57 -2.44 2.25 -1.14
CA ARG A 57 -1.40 1.29 -0.81
C ARG A 57 -1.98 0.26 0.14
N VAL A 58 -1.99 -1.00 -0.30
CA VAL A 58 -2.59 -2.11 0.43
C VAL A 58 -1.53 -3.17 0.68
N THR A 59 -1.39 -3.60 1.93
CA THR A 59 -0.57 -4.76 2.31
C THR A 59 -1.47 -5.90 2.76
N CYS A 60 -1.20 -7.08 2.22
CA CYS A 60 -1.90 -8.32 2.53
C CYS A 60 -0.87 -9.36 2.97
N THR A 61 -1.24 -10.20 3.92
CA THR A 61 -0.41 -11.33 4.38
C THR A 61 -0.91 -12.68 3.87
N GLU A 62 -2.04 -12.68 3.18
CA GLU A 62 -2.65 -13.84 2.54
C GLU A 62 -2.70 -13.62 1.02
N GLY A 63 -2.67 -14.71 0.27
CA GLY A 63 -2.67 -14.73 -1.19
C GLY A 63 -3.95 -15.31 -1.78
N LYS A 64 -5.12 -14.99 -1.22
CA LYS A 64 -6.39 -15.55 -1.73
C LYS A 64 -6.71 -15.02 -3.13
N ASN A 65 -7.33 -15.86 -3.96
CA ASN A 65 -7.64 -15.51 -5.34
C ASN A 65 -8.47 -14.22 -5.41
N ARG A 66 -7.95 -13.22 -6.12
CA ARG A 66 -8.56 -11.89 -6.33
C ARG A 66 -8.99 -11.18 -5.04
N GLN A 67 -8.32 -11.45 -3.92
CA GLN A 67 -8.68 -10.93 -2.59
C GLN A 67 -8.99 -9.42 -2.59
N ILE A 68 -8.05 -8.59 -3.05
CA ILE A 68 -8.21 -7.13 -3.03
C ILE A 68 -9.42 -6.70 -3.87
N ARG A 69 -9.60 -7.30 -5.06
CA ARG A 69 -10.73 -6.98 -5.94
C ARG A 69 -12.06 -7.39 -5.32
N ARG A 70 -12.14 -8.58 -4.71
CA ARG A 70 -13.35 -9.08 -4.02
C ARG A 70 -13.72 -8.18 -2.84
N VAL A 71 -12.76 -7.83 -2.00
CA VAL A 71 -12.97 -6.94 -0.85
C VAL A 71 -13.47 -5.56 -1.29
N MET A 72 -12.83 -4.96 -2.29
CA MET A 72 -13.22 -3.65 -2.79
C MET A 72 -14.63 -3.67 -3.41
N GLN A 73 -14.93 -4.70 -4.20
CA GLN A 73 -16.25 -4.87 -4.82
C GLN A 73 -17.35 -5.01 -3.77
N TYR A 74 -17.11 -5.79 -2.71
CA TYR A 74 -18.03 -5.94 -1.58
C TYR A 74 -18.29 -4.61 -0.85
N LEU A 75 -17.28 -3.73 -0.78
CA LEU A 75 -17.41 -2.38 -0.23
C LEU A 75 -18.03 -1.37 -1.22
N GLY A 76 -18.48 -1.82 -2.40
CA GLY A 76 -19.04 -0.99 -3.46
C GLY A 76 -18.01 -0.07 -4.12
N LEU A 77 -16.74 -0.48 -4.15
CA LEU A 77 -15.63 0.24 -4.80
C LEU A 77 -15.17 -0.55 -6.03
N ASN A 78 -15.05 0.13 -7.17
CA ASN A 78 -14.51 -0.47 -8.39
C ASN A 78 -12.98 -0.30 -8.42
N VAL A 79 -12.27 -1.37 -8.78
CA VAL A 79 -10.80 -1.37 -8.92
C VAL A 79 -10.41 -1.24 -10.40
N THR A 80 -10.03 -0.03 -10.80
CA THR A 80 -9.55 0.25 -12.16
C THR A 80 -8.15 -0.33 -12.40
N ARG A 81 -7.22 -0.14 -11.47
CA ARG A 81 -5.83 -0.60 -11.57
C ARG A 81 -5.40 -1.27 -10.26
N LEU A 82 -4.67 -2.37 -10.39
CA LEU A 82 -4.04 -3.07 -9.27
C LEU A 82 -2.62 -3.42 -9.70
N ILE A 83 -1.65 -2.81 -9.02
CA ILE A 83 -0.23 -2.97 -9.30
C ILE A 83 0.41 -3.54 -8.04
N ARG A 84 1.19 -4.61 -8.21
CA ARG A 84 1.98 -5.16 -7.11
C ARG A 84 3.30 -4.41 -7.06
N ILE A 85 3.57 -3.75 -5.94
CA ILE A 85 4.77 -2.93 -5.73
C ILE A 85 5.90 -3.72 -5.07
N SER A 86 5.58 -4.73 -4.26
CA SER A 86 6.55 -5.52 -3.53
C SER A 86 6.01 -6.91 -3.19
N TYR A 87 6.94 -7.83 -2.88
CA TYR A 87 6.67 -9.16 -2.35
C TYR A 87 7.69 -9.49 -1.26
N GLY A 88 7.23 -9.61 -0.02
CA GLY A 88 8.12 -9.82 1.12
C GLY A 88 9.17 -8.70 1.22
N ASP A 89 10.44 -9.07 1.08
CA ASP A 89 11.59 -8.16 1.11
C ASP A 89 12.15 -7.82 -0.29
N TYR A 90 11.37 -8.11 -1.33
CA TYR A 90 11.67 -7.79 -2.72
C TYR A 90 10.76 -6.68 -3.22
N ASP A 91 11.32 -5.53 -3.54
CA ASP A 91 10.60 -4.44 -4.20
C ASP A 91 10.70 -4.58 -5.71
N LEU A 92 9.59 -4.34 -6.42
CA LEU A 92 9.56 -4.45 -7.88
C LEU A 92 10.09 -3.19 -8.59
N ASN A 93 10.29 -2.09 -7.85
CA ASN A 93 10.87 -0.80 -8.26
C ASN A 93 10.86 -0.51 -9.78
N THR A 94 12.04 -0.30 -10.36
CA THR A 94 12.25 0.29 -11.69
C THR A 94 12.37 -0.77 -12.79
N ILE A 95 11.75 -1.95 -12.61
CA ILE A 95 11.78 -2.99 -13.65
C ILE A 95 10.79 -2.62 -14.76
N PRO A 96 11.25 -2.38 -16.01
CA PRO A 96 10.35 -2.15 -17.12
C PRO A 96 9.44 -3.35 -17.34
N PRO A 97 8.20 -3.15 -17.84
CA PRO A 97 7.32 -4.24 -18.18
C PRO A 97 7.99 -5.22 -19.15
N GLY A 98 7.98 -6.51 -18.83
CA GLY A 98 8.57 -7.57 -19.65
C GLY A 98 10.05 -7.87 -19.35
N MET A 99 10.70 -7.12 -18.48
CA MET A 99 12.09 -7.39 -18.05
C MET A 99 12.14 -8.16 -16.73
N ALA A 100 13.28 -8.80 -16.47
CA ALA A 100 13.60 -9.45 -15.21
C ALA A 100 14.98 -9.02 -14.72
N ILE A 101 15.18 -9.05 -13.40
CA ILE A 101 16.47 -8.83 -12.75
C ILE A 101 16.71 -10.03 -11.84
N GLU A 102 17.93 -10.58 -11.87
CA GLU A 102 18.35 -11.58 -10.89
C GLU A 102 18.61 -10.90 -9.54
N VAL A 103 18.04 -11.48 -8.48
CA VAL A 103 18.17 -10.95 -7.13
C VAL A 103 18.75 -12.05 -6.24
N PRO A 104 19.71 -11.74 -5.35
CA PRO A 104 20.21 -12.72 -4.40
C PRO A 104 19.07 -13.26 -3.54
N ILE A 105 19.05 -14.60 -3.37
CA ILE A 105 18.05 -15.29 -2.56
C ILE A 105 18.24 -14.89 -1.11
N LYS A 106 17.25 -14.19 -0.55
CA LYS A 106 17.16 -13.92 0.89
C LYS A 106 16.42 -15.07 1.58
N PRO A 107 17.04 -15.78 2.54
CA PRO A 107 16.37 -16.79 3.35
C PRO A 107 15.05 -16.28 3.93
N VAL A 108 14.00 -17.11 3.93
CA VAL A 108 12.67 -16.68 4.38
C VAL A 108 12.68 -16.28 5.86
N GLU A 109 13.55 -16.91 6.65
CA GLU A 109 13.75 -16.66 8.08
C GLU A 109 14.28 -15.25 8.36
N CYS A 110 15.15 -14.73 7.48
CA CYS A 110 15.68 -13.37 7.62
C CYS A 110 14.74 -12.31 7.04
N GLN A 111 13.65 -12.72 6.36
CA GLN A 111 12.72 -11.76 5.77
C GLN A 111 11.92 -11.06 6.87
N LYS A 112 12.29 -9.81 7.15
CA LYS A 112 11.74 -9.01 8.25
C LYS A 112 10.38 -8.44 7.87
N LYS A 113 9.36 -9.30 7.65
CA LYS A 113 7.91 -8.98 7.59
C LYS A 113 7.54 -7.50 7.32
N HIS A 114 7.84 -6.97 6.14
CA HIS A 114 7.34 -5.66 5.73
C HIS A 114 5.93 -5.78 5.11
N GLY A 115 5.00 -6.35 5.87
CA GLY A 115 3.55 -6.22 5.61
C GLY A 115 2.87 -5.27 6.59
N ARG A 116 3.56 -4.89 7.67
CA ARG A 116 3.09 -3.92 8.64
C ARG A 116 3.50 -2.52 8.17
N PHE A 117 2.59 -1.85 7.46
CA PHE A 117 2.30 -0.47 7.82
C PHE A 117 1.70 -0.47 9.24
N THR A 118 2.43 -0.95 10.25
CA THR A 118 2.19 -0.43 11.59
C THR A 118 2.42 1.04 11.42
N LEU A 119 1.38 1.84 11.66
CA LEU A 119 1.61 3.17 12.16
C LEU A 119 2.65 2.98 13.27
N SER A 120 3.90 3.36 12.99
CA SER A 120 4.83 3.62 14.06
C SER A 120 4.09 4.63 14.91
N LYS A 121 3.61 4.16 16.07
CA LYS A 121 3.04 5.03 17.09
C LYS A 121 4.22 5.90 17.43
N LYS A 122 4.32 7.07 16.80
CA LYS A 122 5.39 8.03 17.01
C LYS A 122 5.24 8.42 18.48
N LYS A 123 5.90 7.70 19.38
CA LYS A 123 6.13 8.16 20.75
C LYS A 123 6.91 9.45 20.54
N GLY A 124 6.24 10.57 20.79
CA GLY A 124 6.86 11.87 20.70
C GLY A 124 8.06 11.89 21.63
N ASN A 125 9.25 12.01 21.06
CA ASN A 125 10.37 12.56 21.79
C ASN A 125 10.72 13.87 21.10
N LYS A 126 10.27 14.98 21.70
CA LYS A 126 10.71 16.33 21.34
C LYS A 126 12.07 16.50 22.01
N ASN A 127 13.14 16.17 21.28
CA ASN A 127 14.51 16.66 21.43
C ASN A 127 15.48 15.60 20.87
N ALA A 128 15.74 15.68 19.57
CA ALA A 128 16.92 15.07 18.97
C ALA A 128 17.33 15.95 17.78
N ARG A 129 18.13 16.96 18.10
CA ARG A 129 18.88 17.73 17.11
C ARG A 129 19.98 16.81 16.61
N GLN A 130 19.79 16.20 15.44
CA GLN A 130 20.87 15.51 14.75
C GLN A 130 20.94 15.92 13.28
N LYS A 131 22.02 16.65 13.03
CA LYS A 131 22.69 16.96 11.78
C LYS A 131 22.83 15.67 10.96
N SER A 132 22.33 15.65 9.72
CA SER A 132 22.61 14.58 8.76
C SER A 132 23.38 15.16 7.59
N SER A 133 24.64 14.74 7.50
CA SER A 133 25.46 14.76 6.30
C SER A 133 24.77 13.87 5.25
N SER A 134 24.42 14.47 4.12
CA SER A 134 23.90 13.75 2.96
C SER A 134 25.01 12.90 2.36
N GLN A 135 24.94 11.59 2.57
CA GLN A 135 25.57 10.62 1.68
C GLN A 135 24.44 9.74 1.19
N GLU A 136 23.99 10.03 -0.03
CA GLU A 136 22.98 9.26 -0.73
C GLU A 136 23.60 7.93 -1.15
N ASP A 137 23.20 6.84 -0.50
CA ASP A 137 23.44 5.47 -0.98
C ASP A 137 22.63 5.24 -2.25
N VAL A 138 23.11 5.77 -3.37
CA VAL A 138 22.58 5.48 -4.71
C VAL A 138 23.07 4.10 -5.11
N ALA A 139 22.17 3.11 -5.12
CA ALA A 139 22.48 1.78 -5.63
C ALA A 139 22.98 1.86 -7.09
N PRO A 140 24.02 1.09 -7.46
CA PRO A 140 24.57 1.14 -8.82
C PRO A 140 23.53 0.73 -9.87
N PRO A 141 23.62 1.28 -11.09
CA PRO A 141 22.68 0.96 -12.17
C PRO A 141 22.75 -0.54 -12.53
N VAL A 142 21.59 -1.18 -12.56
CA VAL A 142 21.47 -2.61 -12.88
C VAL A 142 21.53 -2.78 -14.41
N GLU A 143 22.44 -3.63 -14.89
CA GLU A 143 22.47 -4.05 -16.30
C GLU A 143 21.35 -5.04 -16.60
N TRP A 144 20.58 -4.76 -17.65
CA TRP A 144 19.43 -5.57 -18.05
C TRP A 144 19.87 -6.74 -18.94
N ILE A 145 19.51 -7.96 -18.56
CA ILE A 145 19.71 -9.15 -19.41
C ILE A 145 18.55 -9.22 -20.41
N ARG A 146 18.85 -9.17 -21.72
CA ARG A 146 17.90 -9.48 -22.79
C ARG A 146 18.06 -10.96 -23.16
N HIS A 147 16.98 -11.73 -23.06
CA HIS A 147 16.86 -13.04 -23.70
C HIS A 147 16.42 -12.89 -25.15
#